data_AF-A0A8B6C834-F1
#
_entry.id   AF-A0A8B6C834-F1
#
_cell.length_a   1.000
_cell.length_b   1.000
_cell.length_c   1.000
_cell.angle_alpha   90.00
_cell.angle_beta   90.00
_cell.angle_gamma   90.00
#
_symmetry.space_group_name_H-M   'P 1'
#
loop_
_entity.id
_entity.type
_entity.pdbx_description
1 polymer ?
#
loop_
_entity_poly.entity_id
_entity_poly.type
_entity_poly.pdbx_seq_one_letter_code
_entity_poly.pdbx_strand_id
1 'polypeptide(L)'
;MADHITELRAKCLERGASGIHGISRTFRNMDVDHSNWLSLKEFRNGIKDFGLSFPESSVEELFSYIDKDGQHGILFNEFLEALRPSMSQTRFLSLDKTGDGVITLEDLKGCLQC
;
A
#
# COMPACT_ATOMS: atom_id res chain seq x y z
N MET A 1 -16.01 0.67 -5.06
CA MET A 1 -14.84 1.58 -5.23
C MET A 1 -13.96 1.62 -3.99
N ALA A 2 -14.48 1.98 -2.80
CA ALA A 2 -13.71 1.93 -1.54
C ALA A 2 -13.26 0.51 -1.13
N ASP A 3 -13.98 -0.52 -1.57
CA ASP A 3 -13.69 -1.93 -1.29
C ASP A 3 -12.37 -2.40 -1.91
N HIS A 4 -12.12 -2.12 -3.19
CA HIS A 4 -10.89 -2.58 -3.87
C HIS A 4 -9.62 -1.94 -3.29
N ILE A 5 -9.68 -0.68 -2.83
CA ILE A 5 -8.58 -0.03 -2.10
C ILE A 5 -8.35 -0.69 -0.75
N THR A 6 -9.45 -0.99 -0.06
CA THR A 6 -9.38 -1.64 1.26
C THR A 6 -8.78 -3.04 1.14
N GLU A 7 -9.11 -3.76 0.06
CA GLU A 7 -8.56 -5.08 -0.23
C GLU A 7 -7.08 -5.04 -0.63
N LEU A 8 -6.69 -4.07 -1.46
CA LEU A 8 -5.27 -3.83 -1.79
C LEU A 8 -4.44 -3.52 -0.53
N ARG A 9 -4.98 -2.66 0.35
CA ARG A 9 -4.38 -2.33 1.66
C ARG A 9 -4.25 -3.57 2.53
N ALA A 10 -5.32 -4.35 2.67
CA ALA A 10 -5.33 -5.56 3.46
C ALA A 10 -4.26 -6.54 2.98
N LYS A 11 -4.12 -6.75 1.66
CA LYS A 11 -3.09 -7.64 1.10
C LYS A 11 -1.67 -7.13 1.26
N CYS A 12 -1.44 -5.82 1.14
CA CYS A 12 -0.13 -5.24 1.44
C CYS A 12 0.25 -5.42 2.92
N LEU A 13 -0.69 -5.23 3.86
CA LEU A 13 -0.45 -5.50 5.28
C LEU A 13 -0.23 -6.99 5.56
N GLU A 14 -1.02 -7.87 4.94
CA GLU A 14 -0.94 -9.34 5.12
C GLU A 14 0.44 -9.89 4.72
N ARG A 15 1.05 -9.34 3.67
CA ARG A 15 2.41 -9.72 3.23
C ARG A 15 3.55 -9.16 4.07
N GLY A 16 3.25 -8.52 5.18
CA GLY A 16 4.27 -8.00 6.09
C GLY A 16 4.94 -6.74 5.57
N ALA A 17 4.22 -5.88 4.83
CA ALA A 17 4.62 -4.49 4.62
C ALA A 17 4.50 -3.71 5.94
N SER A 18 5.26 -4.13 6.95
CA SER A 18 5.29 -3.55 8.28
C SER A 18 6.26 -2.36 8.25
N GLY A 19 5.70 -1.16 8.16
CA GLY A 19 6.44 0.10 8.10
C GLY A 19 6.99 0.46 6.72
N ILE A 20 7.66 1.60 6.66
CA ILE A 20 8.13 2.23 5.41
C ILE A 20 9.03 1.27 4.61
N HIS A 21 9.94 0.54 5.27
CA HIS A 21 10.84 -0.40 4.60
C HIS A 21 10.12 -1.59 3.94
N GLY A 22 9.04 -2.09 4.55
CA GLY A 22 8.25 -3.16 3.98
C GLY A 22 7.51 -2.70 2.72
N ILE A 23 6.92 -1.50 2.78
CA ILE A 23 6.25 -0.89 1.63
C ILE A 23 7.24 -0.55 0.52
N SER A 24 8.42 -0.01 0.84
CA SER A 24 9.50 0.24 -0.14
C SER A 24 9.95 -1.03 -0.85
N ARG A 25 10.05 -2.16 -0.12
CA ARG A 25 10.41 -3.44 -0.72
C ARG A 25 9.32 -3.94 -1.66
N THR A 26 8.06 -3.87 -1.23
CA THR A 26 6.90 -4.20 -2.06
C THR A 26 6.87 -3.35 -3.33
N PHE A 27 7.06 -2.03 -3.20
CA PHE A 27 7.09 -1.12 -4.34
C PHE A 27 8.23 -1.46 -5.31
N ARG A 28 9.44 -1.70 -4.80
CA ARG A 28 10.58 -2.16 -5.63
C ARG A 28 10.36 -3.51 -6.31
N ASN A 29 9.61 -4.42 -5.68
CA ASN A 29 9.27 -5.69 -6.31
C ASN A 29 8.26 -5.51 -7.46
N MET A 30 7.42 -4.48 -7.40
CA MET A 30 6.47 -4.16 -8.47
C MET A 30 7.09 -3.31 -9.58
N ASP A 31 8.03 -2.43 -9.24
CA ASP A 31 8.81 -1.57 -10.15
C ASP A 31 9.93 -2.37 -10.80
N VAL A 32 9.58 -3.09 -11.87
CA VAL A 32 10.48 -4.02 -12.58
C VAL A 32 11.51 -3.23 -13.39
N ASP A 33 11.12 -2.06 -13.90
CA ASP A 33 12.00 -1.20 -14.70
C ASP A 33 12.90 -0.30 -13.84
N HIS A 34 12.73 -0.31 -12.52
CA HIS A 34 13.46 0.57 -11.59
C HIS A 34 13.29 2.06 -11.90
N SER A 35 12.16 2.41 -12.49
CA SER A 35 11.84 3.77 -12.86
C SER A 35 11.48 4.65 -11.65
N ASN A 36 11.29 4.05 -10.46
CA ASN A 36 10.79 4.69 -9.23
C ASN A 36 9.36 5.22 -9.32
N TRP A 37 8.60 4.78 -10.33
CA TRP A 37 7.15 4.94 -10.44
C TRP A 37 6.54 3.60 -10.83
N LEU A 38 5.25 3.42 -10.58
CA LEU A 38 4.53 2.25 -11.07
C LEU A 38 3.66 2.67 -12.24
N SER A 39 3.96 2.10 -13.40
CA SER A 39 3.09 2.19 -14.58
C SER A 39 1.83 1.36 -14.36
N LEU A 40 0.73 1.64 -15.07
CA LEU A 40 -0.50 0.84 -15.01
C LEU A 40 -0.24 -0.67 -15.21
N LYS A 41 0.67 -1.01 -16.12
CA LYS A 41 1.07 -2.39 -16.42
C LYS A 41 1.80 -3.06 -15.25
N GLU A 42 2.70 -2.33 -14.59
CA GLU A 42 3.47 -2.80 -13.43
C GLU A 42 2.57 -2.93 -12.21
N PHE A 43 1.70 -1.96 -11.99
CA PHE A 43 0.67 -1.99 -10.94
C PHE A 43 -0.26 -3.20 -11.12
N ARG A 44 -0.74 -3.46 -12.34
CA ARG A 44 -1.55 -4.64 -12.66
C ARG A 44 -0.82 -5.95 -12.36
N ASN A 45 0.44 -6.05 -12.78
CA ASN A 45 1.26 -7.23 -12.49
C ASN A 45 1.49 -7.38 -10.98
N GLY A 46 1.74 -6.28 -10.28
CA GLY A 46 1.84 -6.23 -8.83
C GLY A 46 0.59 -6.79 -8.17
N ILE A 47 -0.59 -6.27 -8.48
CA ILE A 47 -1.88 -6.74 -7.95
C ILE A 47 -2.05 -8.26 -8.16
N LYS A 48 -1.73 -8.76 -9.36
CA LYS A 48 -1.75 -10.20 -9.65
C LYS A 48 -0.76 -10.98 -8.80
N ASP A 49 0.46 -10.47 -8.62
CA ASP A 49 1.45 -11.05 -7.72
C ASP A 49 0.93 -11.12 -6.29
N PHE A 50 0.21 -10.09 -5.82
CA PHE A 50 -0.49 -10.06 -4.52
C PHE A 50 -1.64 -11.06 -4.38
N GLY A 51 -1.96 -11.82 -5.44
CA GLY A 51 -3.05 -12.78 -5.46
C GLY A 51 -4.42 -12.12 -5.64
N LEU A 52 -4.45 -10.83 -6.00
CA LEU A 52 -5.66 -10.11 -6.36
C LEU A 52 -5.83 -10.15 -7.87
N SER A 53 -7.06 -10.38 -8.33
CA SER A 53 -7.38 -10.36 -9.76
C SER A 53 -8.58 -9.48 -9.97
N PHE A 54 -8.33 -8.25 -10.39
CA PHE A 54 -9.36 -7.29 -10.76
C PHE A 54 -9.46 -7.18 -12.29
N PRO A 55 -10.66 -6.87 -12.82
CA PRO A 55 -10.81 -6.55 -14.23
C PRO A 55 -10.06 -5.26 -14.58
N GLU A 56 -9.64 -5.12 -15.84
CA GLU A 56 -8.82 -3.98 -16.29
C GLU A 56 -9.46 -2.64 -15.94
N SER A 57 -10.75 -2.49 -16.17
CA SER A 57 -11.48 -1.27 -15.82
C SER A 57 -11.37 -0.92 -14.32
N SER A 58 -11.44 -1.92 -13.43
CA SER A 58 -11.30 -1.67 -11.99
C SER A 58 -9.87 -1.37 -11.59
N VAL A 59 -8.87 -1.94 -12.27
CA VAL A 59 -7.46 -1.59 -12.04
C VAL A 59 -7.17 -0.17 -12.51
N GLU A 60 -7.71 0.23 -13.65
CA GLU A 60 -7.59 1.58 -14.20
C GLU A 60 -8.25 2.62 -13.28
N GLU A 61 -9.46 2.32 -12.79
CA GLU A 61 -10.13 3.17 -11.79
C GLU A 61 -9.32 3.27 -10.49
N LEU A 62 -8.76 2.16 -10.01
CA LEU A 62 -7.92 2.13 -8.81
C LEU A 62 -6.65 2.94 -9.01
N PHE A 63 -6.03 2.79 -10.16
CA PHE A 63 -4.82 3.50 -10.55
C PHE A 63 -5.08 5.01 -10.62
N SER A 64 -6.14 5.43 -11.31
CA SER A 64 -6.54 6.84 -11.42
C SER A 64 -6.98 7.44 -10.07
N TYR A 65 -7.43 6.63 -9.12
CA TYR A 65 -7.74 7.11 -7.78
C TYR A 65 -6.46 7.40 -6.96
N ILE A 66 -5.40 6.63 -7.20
CA ILE A 66 -4.11 6.76 -6.52
C ILE A 66 -3.27 7.87 -7.15
N ASP A 67 -3.22 7.92 -8.48
CA ASP A 67 -2.56 8.96 -9.28
C ASP A 67 -3.35 10.27 -9.16
N LYS A 68 -2.97 11.11 -8.19
CA LYS A 68 -3.60 12.41 -7.96
C LYS A 68 -2.97 13.50 -8.80
N ASP A 69 -1.70 13.31 -9.18
CA ASP A 69 -0.94 14.26 -9.98
C ASP A 69 -1.29 14.16 -11.48
N GLY A 70 -1.93 13.06 -11.90
CA GLY A 70 -2.40 12.84 -13.27
C GLY A 70 -1.25 12.51 -14.24
N GLN A 71 -0.12 12.06 -13.70
CA GLN A 71 1.08 11.74 -14.51
C GLN A 71 1.01 10.36 -15.16
N HIS A 72 -0.12 9.65 -15.07
CA HIS A 72 -0.27 8.28 -15.56
C HIS A 72 0.77 7.31 -14.95
N GLY A 73 1.23 7.62 -13.74
CA GLY A 73 2.28 6.90 -13.02
C GLY A 73 2.11 7.08 -11.53
N ILE A 74 2.06 5.98 -10.78
CA ILE A 74 1.97 6.05 -9.32
C ILE A 74 3.37 6.25 -8.75
N LEU A 75 3.61 7.42 -8.15
CA LEU A 75 4.86 7.67 -7.43
C LEU A 75 4.90 6.92 -6.10
N PHE A 76 6.10 6.67 -5.59
CA PHE A 76 6.27 6.03 -4.29
C PHE A 76 5.50 6.75 -3.16
N ASN A 77 5.46 8.09 -3.19
CA ASN A 77 4.70 8.88 -2.22
C ASN A 77 3.18 8.68 -2.35
N GLU A 78 2.65 8.66 -3.58
CA GLU A 78 1.23 8.43 -3.83
C GLU A 78 0.82 7.01 -3.45
N PHE A 79 1.69 6.03 -3.71
CA PHE A 79 1.48 4.65 -3.27
C PHE A 79 1.42 4.55 -1.73
N LEU A 80 2.33 5.25 -1.04
CA LEU A 80 2.30 5.35 0.42
C LEU A 80 1.03 6.02 0.94
N GLU A 81 0.60 7.12 0.33
CA GLU A 81 -0.65 7.81 0.66
C GLU A 81 -1.88 6.95 0.35
N ALA A 82 -1.85 6.14 -0.69
CA ALA A 82 -2.91 5.21 -1.02
C ALA A 82 -2.97 4.05 -0.03
N LEU A 83 -1.83 3.53 0.42
CA LEU A 83 -1.78 2.47 1.42
C LEU A 83 -2.10 2.97 2.83
N ARG A 84 -1.77 4.23 3.13
CA ARG A 84 -2.14 4.88 4.39
C ARG A 84 -3.62 5.27 4.31
N PRO A 85 -4.52 4.75 5.15
CA PRO A 85 -5.86 5.31 5.22
C PRO A 85 -5.81 6.83 5.39
N SER A 86 -6.35 7.57 4.42
CA SER A 86 -6.72 8.95 4.66
C SER A 86 -7.87 8.95 5.64
N MET A 87 -7.82 9.90 6.57
CA MET A 87 -8.86 10.30 7.53
C MET A 87 -8.81 9.67 8.93
N SER A 88 -8.50 10.56 9.88
CA SER A 88 -9.18 10.72 11.17
C SER A 88 -9.17 9.52 12.13
N GLN A 89 -8.01 9.37 12.78
CA GLN A 89 -7.90 9.34 14.24
C GLN A 89 -8.49 8.17 15.06
N THR A 90 -8.92 7.02 14.50
CA THR A 90 -9.48 5.99 15.42
C THR A 90 -9.03 4.55 15.24
N ARG A 91 -8.50 4.14 14.07
CA ARG A 91 -8.07 2.74 13.87
C ARG A 91 -6.55 2.52 13.80
N PHE A 92 -5.78 3.57 13.54
CA PHE A 92 -4.33 3.52 13.68
C PHE A 92 -3.89 3.41 15.15
N LEU A 93 -4.63 4.00 16.09
CA LEU A 93 -4.36 3.88 17.54
C LEU A 93 -4.37 2.43 18.07
N SER A 94 -5.06 1.51 17.39
CA SER A 94 -5.09 0.10 17.82
C SER A 94 -3.82 -0.67 17.40
N LEU A 95 -3.06 -0.16 16.42
CA LEU A 95 -1.80 -0.72 15.91
C LEU A 95 -0.59 0.21 16.15
N ASP A 96 -0.83 1.34 16.82
CA ASP A 96 0.12 2.38 17.23
C ASP A 96 0.06 2.49 18.77
N LYS A 97 0.50 1.43 19.45
CA LYS A 97 0.71 1.30 20.89
C LYS A 97 1.66 2.37 21.44
N THR A 98 2.58 2.87 20.61
CA THR A 98 3.53 3.92 20.97
C THR A 98 2.94 5.32 20.92
N GLY A 99 1.81 5.52 20.22
CA GLY A 99 1.12 6.81 20.15
C GLY A 99 1.86 7.89 19.33
N ASP A 100 2.91 7.53 18.60
CA ASP A 100 3.75 8.45 17.82
C ASP A 100 3.18 8.73 16.42
N GLY A 101 2.06 8.08 16.05
CA GLY A 101 1.43 8.25 14.73
C GLY A 101 2.21 7.59 13.59
N VAL A 102 3.18 6.74 13.95
CA VAL A 102 4.02 5.94 13.06
C VAL A 102 4.11 4.52 13.60
N ILE A 103 3.66 3.55 12.80
CA ILE A 103 3.77 2.13 13.15
C ILE A 103 5.23 1.71 12.99
N THR A 104 5.94 1.65 14.12
CA THR A 104 7.34 1.22 14.20
C THR A 104 7.44 -0.27 14.54
N LEU A 105 8.63 -0.86 14.37
CA LEU A 105 8.89 -2.24 14.76
C LEU A 105 8.64 -2.49 16.27
N GLU A 106 8.74 -1.45 17.10
CA GLU A 106 8.43 -1.51 18.52
C GLU A 106 6.94 -1.75 18.78
N ASP A 107 6.09 -1.20 17.92
CA ASP A 107 4.64 -1.37 17.96
C ASP A 107 4.20 -2.82 17.66
N LEU A 108 4.91 -3.47 16.73
CA LEU A 108 4.71 -4.89 16.39
C LEU A 108 5.37 -5.87 17.36
N LYS A 109 6.42 -5.45 18.09
CA LYS A 109 7.15 -6.34 19.02
C LYS A 109 6.32 -6.74 20.24
N GLY A 110 5.22 -6.06 20.53
CA GLY A 110 4.30 -6.39 21.64
C GLY A 110 3.48 -7.67 21.45
N CYS A 111 3.53 -8.34 20.29
CA CYS A 111 2.76 -9.56 20.02
C CYS A 111 3.58 -10.86 20.05
N LEU A 112 4.90 -10.80 20.32
CA LEU A 112 5.80 -11.96 20.26
C LEU A 112 6.57 -12.19 21.57
N GLN A 113 5.93 -11.95 22.71
CA GLN A 113 6.41 -12.51 23.98
C GLN A 113 5.28 -13.25 24.70
N CYS A 114 5.15 -14.53 24.36
CA CYS A 114 4.81 -15.60 25.27
C CYS A 114 5.87 -16.68 25.09
#